data_AF-A0A354NWU7-F1
#
_entry.id   AF-A0A354NWU7-F1
#
_cell.length_a   1.000
_cell.length_b   1.000
_cell.length_c   1.000
_cell.angle_alpha   90.00
_cell.angle_beta   90.00
_cell.angle_gamma   90.00
#
_symmetry.space_group_name_H-M   'P 1'
#
loop_
_entity.id
_entity.type
_entity.pdbx_description
1 polymer ?
#
loop_
_entity_poly.entity_id
_entity_poly.type
_entity_poly.pdbx_seq_one_letter_code
_entity_poly.pdbx_strand_id
1 'polypeptide(L)'
;MSKPVLHIDTPVAPPTWALLERQLLKAMSDACVQFFDHYFDERGYLLCMPRWGGDDGPDDAAENILNWTMLHALGGSETVLRLYKKGWNGHLLQYTEAKTVEVPMGREGMYYKEFPVMFDWFHHSEWLSAFYLQGLSDPSDLTYRNRLKRYTGFYNGDDPQADNWDADHKIIRSMFNGSRGPLMRKATGLDWAGDPIEIQGRFRPGHGERDYHQMLVHFQDYNDVVGDHPMNMSATTLALSAYAVTGETRYRDWVLEYVDAWVERTEANGGLIPTNIGLDGSIGGETEGKWYGGVYGWGFSVYDPAIDAIAHRPSFQNRAHYGFGNAILLTGDRRYADIWGRMIDIVNSNAVQENGRTVYPNSFGDQGWYNFTPEKFAHGALEVYYWSMDEQDAMRVLNDDWVKYLNGLNPDYPVEALNLDFDELHARLEEMWADEATADTRMSDDPNTINPAITETLTKLMLGGLPTGRVGGPLHCRLRYFDPESRRAGIPEDVAALVSRLSNDEVTVSLVNVNQTEPKTVIVQGGAYAEHQIKNARLHGNIVSVDSPHFTVHLGPGAGGELTLKMRRYANQPTFSFPW
;
A
#
# COMPACT_ATOMS: atom_id res chain seq x y z
N MET A 1 -4.48 36.40 2.51
CA MET A 1 -3.11 36.76 2.07
C MET A 1 -2.90 36.11 0.71
N SER A 2 -2.28 36.77 -0.26
CA SER A 2 -1.94 36.16 -1.55
C SER A 2 -1.01 34.96 -1.31
N LYS A 3 -1.31 33.80 -1.88
CA LYS A 3 -0.45 32.61 -1.77
C LYS A 3 0.94 32.96 -2.34
N PRO A 4 2.05 32.47 -1.74
CA PRO A 4 3.39 32.73 -2.25
C PRO A 4 3.55 32.09 -3.63
N VAL A 5 4.04 32.88 -4.58
CA VAL A 5 4.29 32.48 -5.96
C VAL A 5 5.78 32.60 -6.24
N LEU A 6 6.40 31.51 -6.67
CA LEU A 6 7.80 31.46 -7.08
C LEU A 6 7.87 31.42 -8.61
N HIS A 7 8.74 32.24 -9.20
CA HIS A 7 8.99 32.24 -10.64
C HIS A 7 10.34 31.60 -10.95
N ILE A 8 10.35 30.69 -11.93
CA ILE A 8 11.53 30.05 -12.47
C ILE A 8 11.53 30.33 -13.98
N ASP A 9 12.37 31.28 -14.41
CA ASP A 9 12.50 31.67 -15.82
C ASP A 9 13.87 31.27 -16.41
N THR A 10 14.69 30.54 -15.64
CA THR A 10 16.01 30.08 -16.08
C THR A 10 15.85 29.02 -17.18
N PRO A 11 16.27 29.29 -18.42
CA PRO A 11 16.14 28.32 -19.51
C PRO A 11 17.05 27.12 -19.25
N VAL A 12 16.52 25.92 -19.44
CA VAL A 12 17.27 24.67 -19.35
C VAL A 12 16.95 23.80 -20.56
N ALA A 13 17.98 23.13 -21.10
CA ALA A 13 17.70 22.02 -22.00
C ALA A 13 16.99 20.92 -21.18
N PRO A 14 15.87 20.35 -21.67
CA PRO A 14 15.18 19.28 -20.94
C PRO A 14 16.16 18.13 -20.62
N PRO A 15 16.40 17.81 -19.34
CA PRO A 15 17.28 16.72 -18.98
C PRO A 15 16.62 15.38 -19.35
N THR A 16 17.43 14.35 -19.60
CA THR A 16 16.94 13.03 -20.05
C THR A 16 15.87 12.45 -19.14
N TRP A 17 16.07 12.50 -17.81
CA TRP A 17 15.10 11.99 -16.84
C TRP A 17 13.72 12.67 -16.98
N ALA A 18 13.68 13.98 -17.27
CA ALA A 18 12.42 14.71 -17.38
C ALA A 18 11.62 14.26 -18.61
N LEU A 19 12.30 14.00 -19.73
CA LEU A 19 11.67 13.47 -20.93
C LEU A 19 11.17 12.04 -20.72
N LEU A 20 11.96 11.19 -20.07
CA LEU A 20 11.58 9.81 -19.73
C LEU A 20 10.37 9.78 -18.79
N GLU A 21 10.37 10.57 -17.73
CA GLU A 21 9.27 10.68 -16.76
C GLU A 21 7.95 11.05 -17.47
N ARG A 22 7.96 12.10 -18.31
CA ARG A 22 6.77 12.51 -19.05
C ARG A 22 6.29 11.44 -20.02
N GLN A 23 7.22 10.80 -20.73
CA GLN A 23 6.89 9.77 -21.70
C GLN A 23 6.36 8.50 -21.00
N LEU A 24 6.86 8.15 -19.82
CA LEU A 24 6.44 6.96 -19.08
C LEU A 24 5.03 7.13 -18.52
N LEU A 25 4.71 8.29 -17.94
CA LEU A 25 3.34 8.64 -17.51
C LEU A 25 2.34 8.50 -18.65
N LYS A 26 2.72 8.95 -19.86
CA LYS A 26 1.89 8.82 -21.05
C LYS A 26 1.77 7.36 -21.49
N ALA A 27 2.88 6.65 -21.63
CA ALA A 27 2.91 5.28 -22.12
C ALA A 27 2.09 4.33 -21.23
N MET A 28 2.25 4.43 -19.91
CA MET A 28 1.43 3.67 -18.95
C MET A 28 -0.04 4.03 -19.05
N SER A 29 -0.39 5.31 -19.22
CA SER A 29 -1.78 5.74 -19.38
C SER A 29 -2.43 5.14 -20.63
N ASP A 30 -1.71 5.11 -21.75
CA ASP A 30 -2.19 4.50 -23.01
C ASP A 30 -2.29 2.97 -22.86
N ALA A 31 -1.34 2.34 -22.18
CA ALA A 31 -1.33 0.91 -21.90
C ALA A 31 -2.51 0.48 -21.00
N CYS A 32 -2.86 1.28 -19.98
CA CYS A 32 -4.04 1.03 -19.13
C CYS A 32 -5.33 0.95 -19.96
N VAL A 33 -5.45 1.74 -21.04
CA VAL A 33 -6.63 1.67 -21.92
C VAL A 33 -6.69 0.32 -22.64
N GLN A 34 -5.58 -0.12 -23.24
CA GLN A 34 -5.51 -1.42 -23.92
C GLN A 34 -5.75 -2.58 -22.97
N PHE A 35 -5.17 -2.51 -21.76
CA PHE A 35 -5.38 -3.50 -20.71
C PHE A 35 -6.85 -3.58 -20.31
N PHE A 36 -7.51 -2.42 -20.11
CA PHE A 36 -8.92 -2.40 -19.78
C PHE A 36 -9.78 -3.03 -20.89
N ASP A 37 -9.51 -2.66 -22.14
CA ASP A 37 -10.24 -3.17 -23.30
C ASP A 37 -10.06 -4.69 -23.50
N HIS A 38 -8.93 -5.25 -23.06
CA HIS A 38 -8.63 -6.68 -23.16
C HIS A 38 -9.25 -7.50 -22.02
N TYR A 39 -9.13 -7.02 -20.77
CA TYR A 39 -9.47 -7.80 -19.58
C TYR A 39 -10.83 -7.46 -18.96
N PHE A 40 -11.51 -6.39 -19.40
CA PHE A 40 -12.77 -5.96 -18.79
C PHE A 40 -13.89 -5.82 -19.81
N ASP A 41 -15.11 -6.11 -19.36
CA ASP A 41 -16.31 -5.93 -20.19
C ASP A 41 -16.91 -4.52 -20.11
N GLU A 42 -18.04 -4.31 -20.81
CA GLU A 42 -18.72 -3.02 -20.82
C GLU A 42 -19.28 -2.57 -19.47
N ARG A 43 -19.49 -3.50 -18.52
CA ARG A 43 -19.94 -3.24 -17.15
C ARG A 43 -18.77 -2.95 -16.21
N GLY A 44 -17.55 -3.23 -16.65
CA GLY A 44 -16.34 -3.16 -15.84
C GLY A 44 -16.07 -4.43 -15.05
N TYR A 45 -16.68 -5.56 -15.45
CA TYR A 45 -16.37 -6.86 -14.84
C TYR A 45 -15.04 -7.34 -15.39
N LEU A 46 -14.20 -7.91 -14.53
CA LEU A 46 -13.03 -8.63 -14.97
C LEU A 46 -13.48 -9.88 -15.74
N LEU A 47 -12.89 -10.12 -16.90
CA LEU A 47 -13.14 -11.28 -17.75
C LEU A 47 -12.39 -12.50 -17.21
N CYS A 48 -12.82 -13.00 -16.06
CA CYS A 48 -12.32 -14.22 -15.40
C CYS A 48 -13.50 -15.05 -14.89
N MET A 49 -13.21 -16.23 -14.33
CA MET A 49 -14.15 -16.96 -13.49
C MET A 49 -14.14 -16.35 -12.09
N PRO A 50 -15.23 -15.70 -11.60
CA PRO A 50 -15.25 -15.12 -10.26
C PRO A 50 -15.25 -16.22 -9.21
N ARG A 51 -14.32 -16.14 -8.27
CA ARG A 51 -14.12 -17.16 -7.24
C ARG A 51 -13.91 -16.58 -5.86
N TRP A 52 -14.01 -17.47 -4.88
CA TRP A 52 -13.72 -17.19 -3.49
C TRP A 52 -12.44 -17.92 -3.14
N GLY A 53 -11.54 -17.28 -2.40
CA GLY A 53 -10.40 -17.95 -1.78
C GLY A 53 -9.19 -17.03 -1.70
N GLY A 54 -8.09 -17.53 -1.14
CA GLY A 54 -6.79 -16.85 -1.10
C GLY A 54 -5.86 -17.22 -2.25
N ASP A 55 -6.31 -18.05 -3.19
CA ASP A 55 -5.55 -18.42 -4.40
C ASP A 55 -6.04 -17.67 -5.65
N ASP A 56 -7.32 -17.32 -5.70
CA ASP A 56 -7.99 -16.75 -6.88
C ASP A 56 -9.23 -15.92 -6.46
N GLY A 57 -9.00 -15.04 -5.49
CA GLY A 57 -10.04 -14.37 -4.72
C GLY A 57 -10.59 -13.07 -5.31
N PRO A 58 -11.57 -12.47 -4.62
CA PRO A 58 -12.04 -11.12 -4.92
C PRO A 58 -10.98 -10.03 -4.78
N ASP A 59 -9.96 -10.26 -3.98
CA ASP A 59 -8.82 -9.37 -3.80
C ASP A 59 -7.92 -9.36 -5.04
N ASP A 60 -7.54 -10.53 -5.54
CA ASP A 60 -6.77 -10.68 -6.77
C ASP A 60 -7.43 -9.96 -7.96
N ALA A 61 -8.75 -10.08 -8.08
CA ALA A 61 -9.46 -9.44 -9.18
C ALA A 61 -9.35 -7.90 -9.14
N ALA A 62 -9.38 -7.30 -7.95
CA ALA A 62 -9.24 -5.85 -7.81
C ALA A 62 -7.80 -5.36 -8.07
N GLU A 63 -6.79 -6.19 -7.86
CA GLU A 63 -5.38 -5.85 -8.12
C GLU A 63 -5.10 -5.56 -9.60
N ASN A 64 -5.93 -6.05 -10.52
CA ASN A 64 -5.86 -5.72 -11.95
C ASN A 64 -6.04 -4.21 -12.24
N ILE A 65 -6.55 -3.43 -11.28
CA ILE A 65 -6.62 -1.96 -11.32
C ILE A 65 -5.84 -1.27 -10.19
N LEU A 66 -4.95 -2.01 -9.52
CA LEU A 66 -3.98 -1.48 -8.55
C LEU A 66 -3.15 -0.36 -9.18
N ASN A 67 -2.80 0.66 -8.38
CA ASN A 67 -1.99 1.81 -8.77
C ASN A 67 -2.61 2.75 -9.83
N TRP A 68 -3.79 2.49 -10.38
CA TRP A 68 -4.37 3.38 -11.41
C TRP A 68 -4.70 4.77 -10.86
N THR A 69 -5.17 4.83 -9.60
CA THR A 69 -5.37 6.09 -8.88
C THR A 69 -4.06 6.77 -8.52
N MET A 70 -2.98 6.01 -8.28
CA MET A 70 -1.64 6.55 -8.05
C MET A 70 -1.05 7.14 -9.33
N LEU A 71 -1.16 6.43 -10.46
CA LEU A 71 -0.74 6.90 -11.78
C LEU A 71 -1.45 8.21 -12.15
N HIS A 72 -2.76 8.28 -11.95
CA HIS A 72 -3.51 9.52 -12.13
C HIS A 72 -3.02 10.64 -11.19
N ALA A 73 -2.83 10.34 -9.90
CA ALA A 73 -2.34 11.30 -8.91
C ALA A 73 -0.89 11.76 -9.12
N LEU A 74 -0.08 11.03 -9.90
CA LEU A 74 1.25 11.44 -10.35
C LEU A 74 1.18 12.42 -11.54
N GLY A 75 0.14 12.34 -12.37
CA GLY A 75 -0.01 13.14 -13.59
C GLY A 75 -0.39 12.36 -14.84
N GLY A 76 -0.77 11.07 -14.69
CA GLY A 76 -1.32 10.25 -15.78
C GLY A 76 -2.70 10.72 -16.26
N SER A 77 -3.20 10.14 -17.35
CA SER A 77 -4.42 10.62 -18.04
C SER A 77 -5.69 10.54 -17.16
N GLU A 78 -6.62 11.50 -17.35
CA GLU A 78 -7.99 11.43 -16.76
C GLU A 78 -8.72 10.14 -17.14
N THR A 79 -8.41 9.59 -18.33
CA THR A 79 -8.99 8.34 -18.79
C THR A 79 -8.67 7.18 -17.85
N VAL A 80 -7.48 7.15 -17.24
CA VAL A 80 -7.09 6.12 -16.27
C VAL A 80 -8.02 6.15 -15.06
N LEU A 81 -8.29 7.34 -14.50
CA LEU A 81 -9.22 7.49 -13.37
C LEU A 81 -10.65 7.08 -13.76
N ARG A 82 -11.11 7.46 -14.96
CA ARG A 82 -12.43 7.07 -15.46
C ARG A 82 -12.58 5.55 -15.59
N LEU A 83 -11.59 4.88 -16.16
CA LEU A 83 -11.60 3.42 -16.33
C LEU A 83 -11.44 2.70 -14.99
N TYR A 84 -10.58 3.19 -14.10
CA TYR A 84 -10.49 2.72 -12.72
C TYR A 84 -11.86 2.74 -12.03
N LYS A 85 -12.59 3.87 -12.08
CA LYS A 85 -13.92 3.97 -11.46
C LYS A 85 -14.91 2.98 -12.07
N LYS A 86 -14.81 2.73 -13.38
CA LYS A 86 -15.64 1.73 -14.07
C LYS A 86 -15.30 0.32 -13.56
N GLY A 87 -14.03 -0.07 -13.58
CA GLY A 87 -13.56 -1.36 -13.10
C GLY A 87 -13.89 -1.59 -11.63
N TRP A 88 -13.64 -0.61 -10.76
CA TRP A 88 -13.95 -0.72 -9.33
C TRP A 88 -15.44 -0.91 -9.06
N ASN A 89 -16.32 -0.16 -9.74
CA ASN A 89 -17.76 -0.35 -9.59
C ASN A 89 -18.24 -1.68 -10.17
N GLY A 90 -17.66 -2.11 -11.30
CA GLY A 90 -17.93 -3.40 -11.90
C GLY A 90 -17.52 -4.55 -10.99
N HIS A 91 -16.30 -4.50 -10.43
CA HIS A 91 -15.77 -5.44 -9.44
C HIS A 91 -16.70 -5.61 -8.24
N LEU A 92 -17.08 -4.50 -7.60
CA LEU A 92 -17.98 -4.53 -6.45
C LEU A 92 -19.32 -5.21 -6.76
N LEU A 93 -19.88 -4.97 -7.95
CA LEU A 93 -21.11 -5.61 -8.38
C LEU A 93 -20.90 -7.09 -8.73
N GLN A 94 -19.85 -7.41 -9.49
CA GLN A 94 -19.48 -8.77 -9.91
C GLN A 94 -19.37 -9.70 -8.70
N TYR A 95 -18.68 -9.28 -7.63
CA TYR A 95 -18.52 -10.08 -6.43
C TYR A 95 -19.67 -9.99 -5.43
N THR A 96 -20.57 -9.01 -5.59
CA THR A 96 -21.88 -9.04 -4.91
C THR A 96 -22.79 -10.10 -5.55
N GLU A 97 -22.73 -10.25 -6.88
CA GLU A 97 -23.51 -11.24 -7.64
C GLU A 97 -22.93 -12.65 -7.54
N ALA A 98 -21.61 -12.79 -7.51
CA ALA A 98 -20.90 -14.06 -7.38
C ALA A 98 -21.18 -14.71 -6.03
N LYS A 99 -21.41 -16.03 -6.05
CA LYS A 99 -21.82 -16.82 -4.89
C LYS A 99 -21.05 -18.12 -4.84
N THR A 100 -20.79 -18.58 -3.64
CA THR A 100 -20.29 -19.92 -3.37
C THR A 100 -21.43 -20.90 -3.12
N VAL A 101 -21.14 -22.18 -3.26
CA VAL A 101 -22.00 -23.33 -2.98
C VAL A 101 -21.51 -24.04 -1.72
N GLU A 102 -20.22 -24.39 -1.68
CA GLU A 102 -19.63 -25.19 -0.60
C GLU A 102 -19.20 -24.30 0.56
N VAL A 103 -18.58 -23.15 0.28
CA VAL A 103 -18.21 -22.18 1.32
C VAL A 103 -19.47 -21.48 1.86
N PRO A 104 -19.87 -21.65 3.13
CA PRO A 104 -21.13 -21.07 3.62
C PRO A 104 -21.15 -19.53 3.62
N MET A 105 -19.98 -18.91 3.79
CA MET A 105 -19.81 -17.47 3.98
C MET A 105 -20.25 -16.66 2.74
N GLY A 106 -19.98 -17.17 1.54
CA GLY A 106 -20.27 -16.50 0.26
C GLY A 106 -21.60 -16.91 -0.40
N ARG A 107 -22.46 -17.72 0.23
CA ARG A 107 -23.70 -18.23 -0.39
C ARG A 107 -24.72 -17.15 -0.73
N GLU A 108 -24.71 -16.04 0.00
CA GLU A 108 -25.59 -14.89 -0.20
C GLU A 108 -24.95 -13.79 -1.07
N GLY A 109 -23.77 -14.05 -1.61
CA GLY A 109 -22.90 -13.07 -2.26
C GLY A 109 -21.54 -13.08 -1.58
N MET A 110 -20.46 -13.11 -2.35
CA MET A 110 -19.10 -13.02 -1.80
C MET A 110 -18.87 -11.65 -1.14
N TYR A 111 -19.54 -10.60 -1.66
CA TYR A 111 -19.60 -9.28 -1.06
C TYR A 111 -20.97 -8.98 -0.45
N TYR A 112 -20.94 -8.28 0.69
CA TYR A 112 -22.11 -7.69 1.31
C TYR A 112 -21.79 -6.22 1.64
N LYS A 113 -22.73 -5.32 1.34
CA LYS A 113 -22.53 -3.86 1.50
C LYS A 113 -21.26 -3.34 0.77
N GLU A 114 -20.98 -3.89 -0.42
CA GLU A 114 -19.80 -3.57 -1.25
C GLU A 114 -18.45 -3.90 -0.60
N PHE A 115 -18.37 -4.92 0.26
CA PHE A 115 -17.12 -5.33 0.93
C PHE A 115 -17.13 -6.86 1.15
N PRO A 116 -15.98 -7.54 1.11
CA PRO A 116 -15.87 -8.97 1.41
C PRO A 116 -16.64 -9.40 2.66
N VAL A 117 -17.43 -10.49 2.59
CA VAL A 117 -18.23 -10.93 3.75
C VAL A 117 -17.38 -11.26 4.97
N MET A 118 -16.28 -11.99 4.78
CA MET A 118 -15.24 -12.24 5.79
C MET A 118 -13.99 -12.84 5.14
N PHE A 119 -12.82 -12.27 5.39
CA PHE A 119 -11.52 -12.83 5.01
C PHE A 119 -10.44 -12.17 5.89
N ASP A 120 -9.15 -12.41 5.67
CA ASP A 120 -8.11 -11.78 6.48
C ASP A 120 -7.54 -10.48 5.90
N TRP A 121 -6.83 -9.74 6.73
CA TRP A 121 -6.25 -8.44 6.34
C TRP A 121 -5.00 -8.51 5.45
N PHE A 122 -4.44 -9.69 5.17
CA PHE A 122 -3.50 -9.83 4.06
C PHE A 122 -4.21 -9.44 2.76
N HIS A 123 -5.24 -10.20 2.44
CA HIS A 123 -6.01 -10.12 1.21
C HIS A 123 -6.96 -8.90 1.20
N HIS A 124 -7.56 -8.49 2.33
CA HIS A 124 -8.32 -7.22 2.35
C HIS A 124 -7.44 -6.03 2.03
N SER A 125 -6.17 -6.04 2.45
CA SER A 125 -5.27 -4.91 2.15
C SER A 125 -4.83 -4.94 0.68
N GLU A 126 -4.63 -6.13 0.11
CA GLU A 126 -4.43 -6.34 -1.33
C GLU A 126 -5.61 -5.79 -2.14
N TRP A 127 -6.82 -6.22 -1.82
CA TRP A 127 -8.04 -5.70 -2.41
C TRP A 127 -8.15 -4.17 -2.30
N LEU A 128 -7.93 -3.62 -1.11
CA LEU A 128 -8.06 -2.17 -0.85
C LEU A 128 -6.90 -1.34 -1.39
N SER A 129 -5.81 -1.95 -1.84
CA SER A 129 -4.69 -1.23 -2.48
C SER A 129 -5.15 -0.47 -3.73
N ALA A 130 -6.16 -0.98 -4.45
CA ALA A 130 -6.80 -0.28 -5.56
C ALA A 130 -7.69 0.90 -5.09
N PHE A 131 -8.18 0.88 -3.84
CA PHE A 131 -9.18 1.81 -3.32
C PHE A 131 -8.61 2.96 -2.49
N TYR A 132 -7.67 2.69 -1.59
CA TYR A 132 -7.22 3.64 -0.55
C TYR A 132 -6.77 4.99 -1.10
N LEU A 133 -6.12 4.98 -2.26
CA LEU A 133 -5.51 6.16 -2.84
C LEU A 133 -6.45 6.93 -3.77
N GLN A 134 -7.71 6.50 -3.96
CA GLN A 134 -8.69 7.25 -4.77
C GLN A 134 -8.87 8.69 -4.25
N GLY A 135 -8.80 8.91 -2.93
CA GLY A 135 -8.89 10.26 -2.34
C GLY A 135 -7.79 11.21 -2.81
N LEU A 136 -6.62 10.69 -3.25
CA LEU A 136 -5.59 11.52 -3.88
C LEU A 136 -6.08 12.02 -5.25
N SER A 137 -6.86 11.25 -5.98
CA SER A 137 -7.31 11.60 -7.33
C SER A 137 -8.62 12.39 -7.36
N ASP A 138 -9.60 12.00 -6.56
CA ASP A 138 -10.92 12.64 -6.50
C ASP A 138 -11.53 12.55 -5.09
N PRO A 139 -11.14 13.46 -4.19
CA PRO A 139 -11.68 13.50 -2.83
C PRO A 139 -13.12 13.98 -2.74
N SER A 140 -13.66 14.53 -3.84
CA SER A 140 -15.01 15.07 -3.90
C SER A 140 -16.08 14.01 -4.20
N ASP A 141 -15.66 12.83 -4.67
CA ASP A 141 -16.53 11.71 -5.00
C ASP A 141 -17.34 11.25 -3.77
N LEU A 142 -18.64 11.52 -3.79
CA LEU A 142 -19.55 11.17 -2.70
C LEU A 142 -19.69 9.65 -2.52
N THR A 143 -19.56 8.87 -3.59
CA THR A 143 -19.63 7.40 -3.54
C THR A 143 -18.42 6.85 -2.80
N TYR A 144 -17.22 7.35 -3.12
CA TYR A 144 -15.99 7.03 -2.41
C TYR A 144 -16.09 7.37 -0.93
N ARG A 145 -16.58 8.58 -0.61
CA ARG A 145 -16.79 9.04 0.76
C ARG A 145 -17.73 8.14 1.54
N ASN A 146 -18.85 7.76 0.95
CA ASN A 146 -19.82 6.88 1.59
C ASN A 146 -19.26 5.46 1.79
N ARG A 147 -18.49 4.95 0.82
CA ARG A 147 -17.76 3.68 0.95
C ARG A 147 -16.78 3.71 2.10
N LEU A 148 -15.92 4.74 2.18
CA LEU A 148 -14.99 4.90 3.30
C LEU A 148 -15.70 4.86 4.65
N LYS A 149 -16.75 5.68 4.85
CA LYS A 149 -17.49 5.69 6.11
C LYS A 149 -18.08 4.32 6.45
N ARG A 150 -18.65 3.63 5.46
CA ARG A 150 -19.27 2.31 5.66
C ARG A 150 -18.23 1.24 5.95
N TYR A 151 -17.12 1.22 5.22
CA TYR A 151 -16.05 0.24 5.40
C TYR A 151 -15.35 0.43 6.75
N THR A 152 -15.06 1.68 7.14
CA THR A 152 -14.59 1.98 8.49
C THR A 152 -15.60 1.57 9.55
N GLY A 153 -16.89 1.74 9.26
CA GLY A 153 -18.00 1.34 10.12
C GLY A 153 -18.01 -0.13 10.52
N PHE A 154 -17.47 -1.01 9.66
CA PHE A 154 -17.34 -2.43 9.96
C PHE A 154 -16.30 -2.73 11.06
N TYR A 155 -15.41 -1.80 11.36
CA TYR A 155 -14.26 -2.03 12.25
C TYR A 155 -14.22 -1.13 13.49
N ASN A 156 -15.01 -0.07 13.53
CA ASN A 156 -15.05 0.87 14.66
C ASN A 156 -16.32 0.76 15.53
N GLY A 157 -17.19 -0.22 15.24
CA GLY A 157 -18.45 -0.44 15.94
C GLY A 157 -19.64 0.40 15.45
N ASP A 158 -19.50 1.21 14.40
CA ASP A 158 -20.62 1.99 13.85
C ASP A 158 -21.66 1.12 13.12
N ASP A 159 -21.25 -0.01 12.52
CA ASP A 159 -22.18 -0.95 11.85
C ASP A 159 -22.55 -2.12 12.78
N PRO A 160 -23.79 -2.17 13.30
CA PRO A 160 -24.19 -3.20 14.26
C PRO A 160 -24.34 -4.60 13.66
N GLN A 161 -24.26 -4.76 12.33
CA GLN A 161 -24.26 -6.09 11.69
C GLN A 161 -22.86 -6.66 11.51
N ALA A 162 -21.82 -5.82 11.56
CA ALA A 162 -20.43 -6.23 11.44
C ALA A 162 -19.78 -6.15 12.83
N ASP A 163 -20.03 -7.17 13.64
CA ASP A 163 -19.61 -7.26 15.05
C ASP A 163 -18.10 -7.58 15.21
N ASN A 164 -17.25 -6.88 14.45
CA ASN A 164 -15.79 -7.11 14.42
C ASN A 164 -15.07 -6.46 15.59
N TRP A 165 -15.59 -5.35 16.13
CA TRP A 165 -14.90 -4.52 17.11
C TRP A 165 -15.38 -4.78 18.54
N ASP A 166 -14.43 -5.01 19.44
CA ASP A 166 -14.64 -4.98 20.89
C ASP A 166 -13.96 -3.73 21.46
N ALA A 167 -14.78 -2.81 21.97
CA ALA A 167 -14.32 -1.55 22.54
C ALA A 167 -13.71 -1.69 23.94
N ASP A 168 -14.10 -2.70 24.71
CA ASP A 168 -13.62 -2.89 26.09
C ASP A 168 -12.15 -3.34 26.07
N HIS A 169 -11.82 -4.27 25.17
CA HIS A 169 -10.45 -4.78 25.00
C HIS A 169 -9.68 -4.10 23.86
N LYS A 170 -10.33 -3.25 23.07
CA LYS A 170 -9.76 -2.56 21.90
C LYS A 170 -9.15 -3.55 20.91
N ILE A 171 -9.98 -4.51 20.47
CA ILE A 171 -9.57 -5.57 19.56
C ILE A 171 -10.52 -5.70 18.37
N ILE A 172 -9.94 -6.09 17.24
CA ILE A 172 -10.70 -6.74 16.17
C ILE A 172 -10.74 -8.23 16.49
N ARG A 173 -11.95 -8.79 16.67
CA ARG A 173 -12.19 -10.06 17.38
C ARG A 173 -11.72 -11.32 16.65
N SER A 174 -11.34 -11.21 15.39
CA SER A 174 -10.77 -12.29 14.59
C SER A 174 -9.86 -11.72 13.51
N MET A 175 -8.80 -12.46 13.15
CA MET A 175 -8.06 -12.24 11.91
C MET A 175 -9.00 -12.31 10.68
N PHE A 176 -9.98 -13.22 10.70
CA PHE A 176 -10.89 -13.46 9.59
C PHE A 176 -12.20 -12.71 9.85
N ASN A 177 -12.40 -11.58 9.17
CA ASN A 177 -13.41 -10.59 9.48
C ASN A 177 -13.90 -9.88 8.21
N GLY A 178 -15.00 -9.13 8.30
CA GLY A 178 -15.50 -8.37 7.15
C GLY A 178 -16.88 -7.78 7.37
N SER A 179 -17.62 -7.54 6.28
CA SER A 179 -18.92 -6.87 6.32
C SER A 179 -20.03 -7.67 7.01
N ARG A 180 -19.79 -8.96 7.29
CA ARG A 180 -20.69 -9.83 8.07
C ARG A 180 -20.15 -10.22 9.44
N GLY A 181 -19.12 -9.52 9.92
CA GLY A 181 -18.51 -9.78 11.22
C GLY A 181 -17.40 -10.83 11.20
N PRO A 182 -16.91 -11.23 12.38
CA PRO A 182 -15.75 -12.10 12.53
C PRO A 182 -16.10 -13.59 12.45
N LEU A 183 -15.18 -14.41 11.96
CA LEU A 183 -15.28 -15.86 12.01
C LEU A 183 -14.87 -16.37 13.39
N MET A 184 -15.85 -16.63 14.25
CA MET A 184 -15.63 -17.05 15.64
C MET A 184 -15.44 -18.56 15.81
N ARG A 185 -14.66 -19.17 14.92
CA ARG A 185 -14.25 -20.57 14.96
C ARG A 185 -12.91 -20.73 14.24
N LYS A 186 -12.27 -21.88 14.42
CA LYS A 186 -11.15 -22.25 13.56
C LYS A 186 -11.58 -22.25 12.08
N ALA A 187 -10.78 -21.62 11.24
CA ALA A 187 -10.95 -21.70 9.79
C ALA A 187 -10.55 -23.08 9.27
N THR A 188 -11.11 -23.47 8.13
CA THR A 188 -10.86 -24.74 7.46
C THR A 188 -10.18 -24.48 6.12
N GLY A 189 -9.51 -25.49 5.54
CA GLY A 189 -8.94 -25.35 4.20
C GLY A 189 -9.97 -24.90 3.15
N LEU A 190 -11.25 -25.30 3.30
CA LEU A 190 -12.34 -24.85 2.42
C LEU A 190 -12.66 -23.35 2.56
N ASP A 191 -12.57 -22.79 3.77
CA ASP A 191 -12.81 -21.36 4.00
C ASP A 191 -11.79 -20.48 3.23
N TRP A 192 -10.59 -21.01 3.01
CA TRP A 192 -9.49 -20.37 2.29
C TRP A 192 -9.41 -20.74 0.80
N ALA A 193 -9.61 -22.01 0.44
CA ALA A 193 -9.45 -22.49 -0.94
C ALA A 193 -10.67 -22.21 -1.84
N GLY A 194 -11.84 -21.96 -1.25
CA GLY A 194 -13.06 -21.79 -2.03
C GLY A 194 -13.68 -23.08 -2.54
N ASP A 195 -14.74 -22.92 -3.34
CA ASP A 195 -15.46 -24.04 -3.97
C ASP A 195 -14.55 -24.82 -4.94
N PRO A 196 -14.81 -26.12 -5.17
CA PRO A 196 -14.03 -26.95 -6.09
C PRO A 196 -13.91 -26.41 -7.52
N ILE A 197 -12.72 -26.54 -8.13
CA ILE A 197 -12.45 -26.25 -9.55
C ILE A 197 -11.61 -27.32 -10.24
N GLU A 198 -11.76 -27.38 -11.56
CA GLU A 198 -10.89 -28.16 -12.43
C GLU A 198 -9.62 -27.36 -12.75
N ILE A 199 -8.50 -27.74 -12.13
CA ILE A 199 -7.21 -27.07 -12.36
C ILE A 199 -6.56 -27.62 -13.63
N GLN A 200 -6.30 -28.93 -13.68
CA GLN A 200 -5.52 -29.55 -14.74
C GLN A 200 -6.10 -29.27 -16.13
N GLY A 201 -5.31 -28.62 -16.98
CA GLY A 201 -5.69 -28.33 -18.37
C GLY A 201 -6.59 -27.12 -18.55
N ARG A 202 -6.94 -26.40 -17.47
CA ARG A 202 -7.82 -25.23 -17.52
C ARG A 202 -7.27 -24.00 -16.79
N PHE A 203 -6.80 -24.16 -15.55
CA PHE A 203 -6.30 -23.06 -14.73
C PHE A 203 -4.87 -23.31 -14.24
N ARG A 204 -4.21 -22.24 -13.78
CA ARG A 204 -2.82 -22.27 -13.31
C ARG A 204 -2.69 -21.47 -12.00
N PRO A 205 -3.03 -22.06 -10.84
CA PRO A 205 -2.94 -21.38 -9.55
C PRO A 205 -1.54 -20.81 -9.32
N GLY A 206 -1.45 -19.58 -8.82
CA GLY A 206 -0.18 -18.88 -8.57
C GLY A 206 0.74 -19.60 -7.56
N HIS A 207 0.18 -20.42 -6.67
CA HIS A 207 0.94 -21.22 -5.70
C HIS A 207 1.45 -22.56 -6.27
N GLY A 208 1.05 -22.95 -7.48
CA GLY A 208 1.59 -24.12 -8.20
C GLY A 208 0.88 -25.46 -7.91
N GLU A 209 -0.30 -25.43 -7.29
CA GLU A 209 -1.15 -26.60 -7.07
C GLU A 209 -1.57 -27.24 -8.40
N ARG A 210 -1.57 -28.58 -8.43
CA ARG A 210 -1.88 -29.36 -9.65
C ARG A 210 -3.33 -29.82 -9.71
N ASP A 211 -3.99 -29.86 -8.56
CA ASP A 211 -5.39 -30.24 -8.40
C ASP A 211 -6.01 -29.56 -7.17
N TYR A 212 -7.34 -29.58 -7.09
CA TYR A 212 -8.07 -28.94 -5.99
C TYR A 212 -7.80 -29.58 -4.62
N HIS A 213 -7.37 -30.85 -4.57
CA HIS A 213 -6.97 -31.46 -3.31
C HIS A 213 -5.71 -30.80 -2.76
N GLN A 214 -4.73 -30.47 -3.62
CA GLN A 214 -3.56 -29.71 -3.21
C GLN A 214 -3.94 -28.31 -2.68
N MET A 215 -4.91 -27.61 -3.28
CA MET A 215 -5.40 -26.31 -2.73
C MET A 215 -5.94 -26.47 -1.30
N LEU A 216 -6.74 -27.51 -1.04
CA LEU A 216 -7.24 -27.79 0.31
C LEU A 216 -6.12 -28.14 1.30
N VAL A 217 -5.11 -28.90 0.85
CA VAL A 217 -3.94 -29.27 1.67
C VAL A 217 -3.08 -28.06 1.98
N HIS A 218 -2.92 -27.11 1.03
CA HIS A 218 -2.20 -25.86 1.24
C HIS A 218 -2.72 -25.13 2.47
N PHE A 219 -4.05 -25.00 2.58
CA PHE A 219 -4.70 -24.25 3.65
C PHE A 219 -5.12 -25.10 4.86
N GLN A 220 -4.75 -26.38 4.92
CA GLN A 220 -5.25 -27.29 5.97
C GLN A 220 -4.92 -26.81 7.38
N ASP A 221 -3.76 -26.16 7.55
CA ASP A 221 -3.22 -25.69 8.83
C ASP A 221 -3.52 -24.20 9.11
N TYR A 222 -4.26 -23.52 8.21
CA TYR A 222 -4.62 -22.10 8.35
C TYR A 222 -5.85 -21.95 9.26
N ASN A 223 -5.76 -22.46 10.50
CA ASN A 223 -6.95 -22.63 11.34
C ASN A 223 -7.12 -21.56 12.42
N ASP A 224 -6.03 -21.13 13.06
CA ASP A 224 -6.07 -20.31 14.28
C ASP A 224 -6.25 -18.82 13.94
N VAL A 225 -7.52 -18.44 13.72
CA VAL A 225 -7.92 -17.08 13.28
C VAL A 225 -8.73 -16.29 14.33
N VAL A 226 -9.09 -16.90 15.46
CA VAL A 226 -9.86 -16.22 16.51
C VAL A 226 -8.93 -15.34 17.35
N GLY A 227 -9.42 -14.19 17.78
CA GLY A 227 -8.63 -13.18 18.48
C GLY A 227 -8.04 -12.13 17.52
N ASP A 228 -7.47 -11.08 18.11
CA ASP A 228 -6.85 -10.02 17.31
C ASP A 228 -5.48 -10.43 16.79
N HIS A 229 -5.12 -9.87 15.64
CA HIS A 229 -3.87 -10.12 14.96
C HIS A 229 -3.29 -8.78 14.48
N PRO A 230 -1.96 -8.54 14.55
CA PRO A 230 -1.38 -7.24 14.21
C PRO A 230 -1.62 -6.80 12.76
N MET A 231 -1.92 -7.73 11.85
CA MET A 231 -2.34 -7.40 10.48
C MET A 231 -3.69 -6.70 10.41
N ASN A 232 -4.57 -6.88 11.40
CA ASN A 232 -5.83 -6.15 11.49
C ASN A 232 -5.62 -4.64 11.64
N MET A 233 -4.42 -4.19 12.05
CA MET A 233 -4.09 -2.76 12.03
C MET A 233 -4.18 -2.15 10.63
N SER A 234 -4.13 -2.93 9.55
CA SER A 234 -4.42 -2.41 8.19
C SER A 234 -5.80 -1.75 8.06
N ALA A 235 -6.77 -2.14 8.91
CA ALA A 235 -8.08 -1.46 9.01
C ALA A 235 -7.97 0.03 9.32
N THR A 236 -6.89 0.45 9.97
CA THR A 236 -6.66 1.86 10.32
C THR A 236 -6.43 2.73 9.09
N THR A 237 -6.04 2.18 7.94
CA THR A 237 -5.92 2.93 6.68
C THR A 237 -7.29 3.41 6.18
N LEU A 238 -8.36 2.61 6.38
CA LEU A 238 -9.74 3.03 6.09
C LEU A 238 -10.12 4.24 6.94
N ALA A 239 -9.89 4.16 8.25
CA ALA A 239 -10.26 5.23 9.20
C ALA A 239 -9.40 6.49 9.01
N LEU A 240 -8.10 6.36 8.74
CA LEU A 240 -7.24 7.48 8.35
C LEU A 240 -7.81 8.17 7.09
N SER A 241 -8.19 7.38 6.09
CA SER A 241 -8.76 7.92 4.85
C SER A 241 -10.11 8.59 5.08
N ALA A 242 -10.98 7.97 5.89
CA ALA A 242 -12.26 8.56 6.31
C ALA A 242 -12.05 9.89 7.04
N TYR A 243 -11.07 9.96 7.96
CA TYR A 243 -10.69 11.21 8.63
C TYR A 243 -10.23 12.26 7.61
N ALA A 244 -9.30 11.93 6.72
CA ALA A 244 -8.72 12.88 5.78
C ALA A 244 -9.74 13.46 4.78
N VAL A 245 -10.81 12.72 4.43
CA VAL A 245 -11.88 13.24 3.55
C VAL A 245 -13.00 13.96 4.33
N THR A 246 -13.24 13.62 5.59
CA THR A 246 -14.42 14.10 6.33
C THR A 246 -14.11 15.14 7.40
N GLY A 247 -12.91 15.10 7.97
CA GLY A 247 -12.53 15.86 9.16
C GLY A 247 -13.17 15.37 10.46
N GLU A 248 -13.94 14.27 10.45
CA GLU A 248 -14.62 13.75 11.64
C GLU A 248 -13.61 13.08 12.60
N THR A 249 -13.38 13.68 13.78
CA THR A 249 -12.32 13.25 14.71
C THR A 249 -12.49 11.83 15.23
N ARG A 250 -13.71 11.31 15.30
CA ARG A 250 -13.98 9.92 15.73
C ARG A 250 -13.15 8.87 14.97
N TYR A 251 -12.88 9.09 13.68
CA TYR A 251 -12.06 8.16 12.89
C TYR A 251 -10.59 8.22 13.32
N ARG A 252 -10.05 9.43 13.50
CA ARG A 252 -8.70 9.64 14.03
C ARG A 252 -8.58 9.03 15.42
N ASP A 253 -9.54 9.30 16.29
CA ASP A 253 -9.48 8.87 17.69
C ASP A 253 -9.52 7.33 17.78
N TRP A 254 -10.33 6.65 16.96
CA TRP A 254 -10.33 5.19 16.87
C TRP A 254 -8.99 4.62 16.36
N VAL A 255 -8.37 5.23 15.34
CA VAL A 255 -7.03 4.80 14.87
C VAL A 255 -6.03 4.87 16.00
N LEU A 256 -5.98 5.98 16.72
CA LEU A 256 -5.01 6.17 17.81
C LEU A 256 -5.29 5.23 18.97
N GLU A 257 -6.55 5.05 19.36
CA GLU A 257 -6.93 4.10 20.41
C GLU A 257 -6.50 2.67 20.09
N TYR A 258 -6.73 2.23 18.85
CA TYR A 258 -6.41 0.87 18.44
C TYR A 258 -4.90 0.64 18.28
N VAL A 259 -4.19 1.56 17.64
CA VAL A 259 -2.72 1.45 17.44
C VAL A 259 -1.98 1.59 18.77
N ASP A 260 -2.45 2.44 19.69
CA ASP A 260 -1.84 2.57 21.02
C ASP A 260 -1.97 1.29 21.84
N ALA A 261 -3.09 0.57 21.71
CA ALA A 261 -3.22 -0.75 22.34
C ALA A 261 -2.16 -1.73 21.79
N TRP A 262 -1.82 -1.67 20.51
CA TRP A 262 -0.74 -2.47 19.93
C TRP A 262 0.67 -2.04 20.37
N VAL A 263 0.89 -0.74 20.58
CA VAL A 263 2.12 -0.22 21.23
C VAL A 263 2.25 -0.83 22.62
N GLU A 264 1.22 -0.71 23.46
CA GLU A 264 1.21 -1.22 24.85
C GLU A 264 1.44 -2.75 24.89
N ARG A 265 0.79 -3.52 24.02
CA ARG A 265 0.95 -4.98 23.92
C ARG A 265 2.36 -5.37 23.48
N THR A 266 2.95 -4.63 22.54
CA THR A 266 4.32 -4.87 22.08
C THR A 266 5.32 -4.60 23.19
N GLU A 267 5.14 -3.52 23.96
CA GLU A 267 6.00 -3.21 25.11
C GLU A 267 5.84 -4.25 26.22
N ALA A 268 4.61 -4.66 26.53
CA ALA A 268 4.32 -5.71 27.51
C ALA A 268 4.91 -7.08 27.11
N ASN A 269 5.07 -7.33 25.81
CA ASN A 269 5.69 -8.54 25.26
C ASN A 269 7.20 -8.39 24.97
N GLY A 270 7.88 -7.51 25.72
CA GLY A 270 9.34 -7.38 25.65
C GLY A 270 9.87 -6.73 24.37
N GLY A 271 9.05 -5.95 23.67
CA GLY A 271 9.41 -5.27 22.42
C GLY A 271 9.20 -6.12 21.16
N LEU A 272 8.59 -7.31 21.28
CA LEU A 272 8.16 -8.13 20.15
C LEU A 272 6.65 -8.00 19.99
N ILE A 273 6.17 -7.62 18.81
CA ILE A 273 4.72 -7.52 18.58
C ILE A 273 4.09 -8.92 18.72
N PRO A 274 3.09 -9.13 19.60
CA PRO A 274 2.41 -10.42 19.65
C PRO A 274 1.58 -10.64 18.39
N THR A 275 1.36 -11.89 18.00
CA THR A 275 0.55 -12.26 16.83
C THR A 275 -0.78 -12.89 17.20
N ASN A 276 -1.13 -12.91 18.49
CA ASN A 276 -2.49 -13.20 18.93
C ASN A 276 -2.82 -12.40 20.20
N ILE A 277 -4.00 -11.79 20.22
CA ILE A 277 -4.63 -11.23 21.42
C ILE A 277 -5.98 -11.93 21.63
N GLY A 278 -6.17 -12.48 22.82
CA GLY A 278 -7.38 -13.17 23.26
C GLY A 278 -8.61 -12.27 23.22
N LEU A 279 -9.79 -12.89 23.18
CA LEU A 279 -11.06 -12.16 23.29
C LEU A 279 -11.25 -11.46 24.64
N ASP A 280 -10.46 -11.84 25.65
CA ASP A 280 -10.36 -11.21 26.97
C ASP A 280 -9.23 -10.17 27.06
N GLY A 281 -8.59 -9.83 25.94
CA GLY A 281 -7.45 -8.90 25.87
C GLY A 281 -6.10 -9.49 26.28
N SER A 282 -6.02 -10.78 26.64
CA SER A 282 -4.76 -11.42 27.03
C SER A 282 -3.83 -11.69 25.84
N ILE A 283 -2.52 -11.60 26.05
CA ILE A 283 -1.54 -11.91 24.98
C ILE A 283 -1.48 -13.43 24.76
N GLY A 284 -1.75 -13.87 23.52
CA GLY A 284 -1.79 -15.28 23.14
C GLY A 284 -3.03 -16.05 23.64
N GLY A 285 -4.10 -15.35 24.03
CA GLY A 285 -5.25 -15.96 24.70
C GLY A 285 -5.93 -17.08 23.89
N GLU A 286 -6.11 -16.89 22.57
CA GLU A 286 -6.72 -17.91 21.70
C GLU A 286 -5.72 -18.96 21.21
N THR A 287 -4.46 -18.85 21.62
CA THR A 287 -3.35 -19.73 21.22
C THR A 287 -2.66 -20.33 22.44
N GLU A 288 -3.40 -20.58 23.53
CA GLU A 288 -2.92 -21.24 24.75
C GLU A 288 -1.73 -20.50 25.42
N GLY A 289 -1.75 -19.16 25.38
CA GLY A 289 -0.69 -18.30 25.90
C GLY A 289 0.51 -18.16 24.96
N LYS A 290 0.48 -18.75 23.76
CA LYS A 290 1.53 -18.60 22.75
C LYS A 290 1.39 -17.26 22.04
N TRP A 291 2.04 -16.22 22.58
CA TRP A 291 2.06 -14.86 22.00
C TRP A 291 2.48 -14.80 20.52
N TYR A 292 3.21 -15.82 20.05
CA TYR A 292 3.76 -15.97 18.70
C TYR A 292 2.85 -16.80 17.76
N GLY A 293 1.72 -17.31 18.27
CA GLY A 293 0.79 -18.17 17.53
C GLY A 293 -0.14 -17.39 16.59
N GLY A 294 -1.10 -18.11 16.01
CA GLY A 294 -2.06 -17.60 15.02
C GLY A 294 -1.60 -17.83 13.58
N VAL A 295 -2.56 -17.81 12.65
CA VAL A 295 -2.25 -17.79 11.21
C VAL A 295 -1.37 -16.58 10.90
N TYR A 296 -0.39 -16.75 10.00
CA TYR A 296 0.63 -15.74 9.67
C TYR A 296 1.44 -15.17 10.84
N GLY A 297 1.36 -15.74 12.04
CA GLY A 297 2.15 -15.33 13.20
C GLY A 297 3.61 -15.75 13.13
N TRP A 298 4.39 -15.40 14.15
CA TRP A 298 5.81 -15.74 14.25
C TRP A 298 6.09 -17.25 14.18
N GLY A 299 5.16 -18.08 14.66
CA GLY A 299 5.25 -19.54 14.66
C GLY A 299 4.70 -20.21 13.41
N PHE A 300 4.20 -19.44 12.43
CA PHE A 300 3.40 -19.98 11.34
C PHE A 300 4.26 -20.69 10.28
N SER A 301 4.31 -22.01 10.41
CA SER A 301 4.97 -22.94 9.48
C SER A 301 3.98 -24.00 9.05
N VAL A 302 3.80 -24.16 7.75
CA VAL A 302 2.77 -25.02 7.16
C VAL A 302 3.37 -25.90 6.07
N TYR A 303 2.76 -27.06 5.83
CA TYR A 303 3.17 -27.90 4.70
C TYR A 303 2.66 -27.29 3.38
N ASP A 304 3.57 -27.13 2.43
CA ASP A 304 3.29 -26.64 1.10
C ASP A 304 3.27 -27.82 0.11
N PRO A 305 2.09 -28.17 -0.47
CA PRO A 305 1.95 -29.31 -1.35
C PRO A 305 2.53 -29.10 -2.75
N ALA A 306 2.85 -27.87 -3.15
CA ALA A 306 3.43 -27.56 -4.45
C ALA A 306 4.95 -27.86 -4.45
N ILE A 307 5.63 -27.60 -3.33
CA ILE A 307 7.07 -27.86 -3.19
C ILE A 307 7.42 -29.09 -2.32
N ASP A 308 6.42 -29.76 -1.75
CA ASP A 308 6.58 -30.95 -0.87
C ASP A 308 7.51 -30.68 0.32
N ALA A 309 7.32 -29.52 0.96
CA ALA A 309 8.17 -29.06 2.06
C ALA A 309 7.42 -28.17 3.05
N ILE A 310 8.01 -27.94 4.23
CA ILE A 310 7.52 -26.93 5.16
C ILE A 310 7.89 -25.54 4.65
N ALA A 311 6.91 -24.66 4.55
CA ALA A 311 7.07 -23.24 4.27
C ALA A 311 6.87 -22.42 5.55
N HIS A 312 7.76 -21.47 5.81
CA HIS A 312 7.65 -20.51 6.90
C HIS A 312 6.98 -19.24 6.38
N ARG A 313 5.79 -18.91 6.90
CA ARG A 313 4.92 -17.84 6.34
C ARG A 313 4.50 -16.79 7.39
N PRO A 314 5.41 -16.16 8.15
CA PRO A 314 5.05 -15.12 9.12
C PRO A 314 4.68 -13.78 8.45
N SER A 315 3.60 -13.77 7.66
CA SER A 315 3.21 -12.62 6.80
C SER A 315 2.93 -11.32 7.56
N PHE A 316 2.70 -11.36 8.87
CA PHE A 316 2.54 -10.15 9.69
C PHE A 316 3.70 -9.16 9.55
N GLN A 317 4.91 -9.69 9.31
CA GLN A 317 6.16 -8.93 9.20
C GLN A 317 6.09 -7.90 8.06
N ASN A 318 5.35 -8.22 6.99
CA ASN A 318 5.23 -7.39 5.79
C ASN A 318 4.16 -6.30 5.89
N ARG A 319 3.24 -6.36 6.88
CA ARG A 319 2.05 -5.48 6.90
C ARG A 319 1.84 -4.71 8.19
N ALA A 320 2.16 -5.31 9.35
CA ALA A 320 1.77 -4.74 10.64
C ALA A 320 2.30 -3.31 10.88
N HIS A 321 3.51 -3.00 10.40
CA HIS A 321 4.13 -1.69 10.59
C HIS A 321 3.37 -0.54 9.89
N TYR A 322 2.56 -0.79 8.87
CA TYR A 322 1.76 0.25 8.23
C TYR A 322 0.69 0.83 9.18
N GLY A 323 0.21 0.07 10.17
CA GLY A 323 -0.64 0.60 11.24
C GLY A 323 0.06 1.69 12.06
N PHE A 324 1.34 1.50 12.36
CA PHE A 324 2.18 2.51 12.99
C PHE A 324 2.39 3.73 12.07
N GLY A 325 2.61 3.49 10.77
CA GLY A 325 2.65 4.54 9.74
C GLY A 325 1.39 5.43 9.72
N ASN A 326 0.21 4.82 9.84
CA ASN A 326 -1.07 5.54 9.92
C ASN A 326 -1.11 6.48 11.14
N ALA A 327 -0.67 6.01 12.30
CA ALA A 327 -0.63 6.84 13.51
C ALA A 327 0.41 7.97 13.41
N ILE A 328 1.54 7.76 12.74
CA ILE A 328 2.55 8.79 12.46
C ILE A 328 1.96 9.91 11.60
N LEU A 329 1.18 9.59 10.56
CA LEU A 329 0.53 10.62 9.74
C LEU A 329 -0.41 11.54 10.54
N LEU A 330 -1.07 10.99 11.58
CA LEU A 330 -2.02 11.73 12.41
C LEU A 330 -1.36 12.57 13.51
N THR A 331 -0.15 12.22 13.93
CA THR A 331 0.47 12.72 15.17
C THR A 331 1.86 13.32 15.00
N GLY A 332 2.62 12.83 14.02
CA GLY A 332 4.06 13.08 13.93
C GLY A 332 4.89 12.43 15.04
N ASP A 333 4.29 11.57 15.86
CA ASP A 333 4.97 10.97 17.00
C ASP A 333 5.90 9.84 16.54
N ARG A 334 7.20 10.01 16.80
CA ARG A 334 8.24 9.06 16.40
C ARG A 334 8.12 7.72 17.12
N ARG A 335 7.44 7.64 18.28
CA ARG A 335 7.35 6.39 19.06
C ARG A 335 6.85 5.19 18.26
N TYR A 336 5.97 5.43 17.28
CA TYR A 336 5.41 4.41 16.40
C TYR A 336 6.44 3.87 15.38
N ALA A 337 7.42 4.67 14.96
CA ALA A 337 8.54 4.14 14.17
C ALA A 337 9.53 3.40 15.09
N ASP A 338 9.80 3.97 16.27
CA ASP A 338 10.78 3.43 17.21
C ASP A 338 10.38 2.05 17.75
N ILE A 339 9.08 1.76 17.94
CA ILE A 339 8.62 0.44 18.39
C ILE A 339 9.01 -0.66 17.40
N TRP A 340 8.82 -0.42 16.10
CA TRP A 340 9.18 -1.39 15.06
C TRP A 340 10.69 -1.46 14.84
N GLY A 341 11.38 -0.32 14.86
CA GLY A 341 12.85 -0.27 14.79
C GLY A 341 13.52 -1.06 15.91
N ARG A 342 13.02 -0.94 17.16
CA ARG A 342 13.49 -1.75 18.30
C ARG A 342 13.21 -3.24 18.10
N MET A 343 12.05 -3.60 17.57
CA MET A 343 11.74 -5.00 17.27
C MET A 343 12.75 -5.59 16.28
N ILE A 344 13.08 -4.87 15.20
CA ILE A 344 14.10 -5.29 14.23
C ILE A 344 15.45 -5.55 14.92
N ASP A 345 15.85 -4.67 15.84
CA ASP A 345 17.12 -4.84 16.58
C ASP A 345 17.08 -6.04 17.53
N ILE A 346 15.96 -6.24 18.24
CA ILE A 346 15.77 -7.38 19.14
C ILE A 346 15.86 -8.69 18.36
N VAL A 347 15.16 -8.82 17.24
CA VAL A 347 15.23 -10.02 16.39
C VAL A 347 16.66 -10.27 15.92
N ASN A 348 17.33 -9.25 15.37
CA ASN A 348 18.69 -9.37 14.88
C ASN A 348 19.74 -9.63 15.98
N SER A 349 19.46 -9.27 17.23
CA SER A 349 20.33 -9.56 18.38
C SER A 349 20.39 -11.05 18.74
N ASN A 350 19.44 -11.84 18.24
CA ASN A 350 19.39 -13.29 18.40
C ASN A 350 20.12 -14.06 17.29
N ALA A 351 20.97 -13.38 16.51
CA ALA A 351 21.82 -14.03 15.53
C ALA A 351 22.78 -15.07 16.16
N VAL A 352 23.06 -16.13 15.43
CA VAL A 352 23.94 -17.24 15.84
C VAL A 352 25.04 -17.50 14.82
N GLN A 353 26.06 -18.28 15.21
CA GLN A 353 27.09 -18.77 14.29
C GLN A 353 26.74 -20.18 13.80
N GLU A 354 26.53 -20.31 12.48
CA GLU A 354 26.31 -21.60 11.82
C GLU A 354 27.30 -21.76 10.66
N ASN A 355 28.03 -22.88 10.63
CA ASN A 355 29.00 -23.18 9.57
C ASN A 355 30.00 -22.05 9.27
N GLY A 356 30.40 -21.30 10.30
CA GLY A 356 31.35 -20.18 10.18
C GLY A 356 30.75 -18.88 9.61
N ARG A 357 29.42 -18.77 9.53
CA ARG A 357 28.71 -17.56 9.12
C ARG A 357 27.72 -17.14 10.21
N THR A 358 27.49 -15.84 10.33
CA THR A 358 26.38 -15.31 11.12
C THR A 358 25.07 -15.51 10.37
N VAL A 359 24.06 -16.02 11.05
CA VAL A 359 22.69 -16.16 10.53
C VAL A 359 21.69 -15.52 11.50
N TYR A 360 20.57 -15.02 11.00
CA TYR A 360 19.58 -14.22 11.72
C TYR A 360 18.21 -14.91 11.69
N PRO A 361 17.45 -14.92 12.79
CA PRO A 361 16.16 -15.60 12.82
C PRO A 361 15.06 -14.77 12.15
N ASN A 362 14.08 -15.45 11.55
CA ASN A 362 12.88 -14.83 10.99
C ASN A 362 11.59 -15.36 11.61
N SER A 363 11.67 -16.30 12.56
CA SER A 363 10.49 -16.96 13.14
C SER A 363 10.75 -17.36 14.59
N PHE A 364 9.67 -17.52 15.37
CA PHE A 364 9.73 -17.88 16.80
C PHE A 364 8.65 -18.91 17.13
N GLY A 365 9.01 -19.97 17.87
CA GLY A 365 8.09 -21.05 18.23
C GLY A 365 8.38 -21.67 19.59
N ASP A 366 7.80 -22.84 19.86
CA ASP A 366 7.93 -23.55 21.16
C ASP A 366 9.39 -23.82 21.58
N GLN A 367 10.31 -23.94 20.63
CA GLN A 367 11.74 -24.17 20.86
C GLN A 367 12.59 -22.88 20.76
N GLY A 368 11.95 -21.71 20.70
CA GLY A 368 12.60 -20.41 20.54
C GLY A 368 12.73 -19.98 19.07
N TRP A 369 13.77 -19.20 18.78
CA TRP A 369 14.06 -18.68 17.44
C TRP A 369 14.40 -19.78 16.44
N TYR A 370 13.86 -19.69 15.22
CA TYR A 370 14.14 -20.60 14.11
C TYR A 370 14.04 -19.86 12.77
N ASN A 371 14.14 -20.59 11.66
CA ASN A 371 14.14 -20.05 10.30
C ASN A 371 15.26 -19.01 10.12
N PHE A 372 16.50 -19.48 10.37
CA PHE A 372 17.68 -18.64 10.31
C PHE A 372 18.14 -18.44 8.86
N THR A 373 18.34 -17.18 8.46
CA THR A 373 18.79 -16.78 7.12
C THR A 373 20.14 -16.06 7.18
N PRO A 374 20.94 -16.05 6.11
CA PRO A 374 22.16 -15.24 6.04
C PRO A 374 21.90 -13.73 6.14
N GLU A 375 20.74 -13.27 5.69
CA GLU A 375 20.33 -11.88 5.69
C GLU A 375 19.75 -11.48 7.03
N LYS A 376 19.98 -10.23 7.44
CA LYS A 376 19.36 -9.63 8.63
C LYS A 376 17.85 -9.53 8.44
N PHE A 377 17.11 -9.69 9.53
CA PHE A 377 15.71 -9.31 9.60
C PHE A 377 15.57 -7.82 9.28
N ALA A 378 14.87 -7.48 8.20
CA ALA A 378 14.79 -6.11 7.68
C ALA A 378 13.37 -5.69 7.25
N HIS A 379 12.35 -6.48 7.60
CA HIS A 379 10.96 -6.16 7.28
C HIS A 379 10.56 -4.82 7.91
N GLY A 380 10.09 -3.87 7.09
CA GLY A 380 9.72 -2.51 7.53
C GLY A 380 10.92 -1.57 7.76
N ALA A 381 12.16 -1.96 7.45
CA ALA A 381 13.34 -1.15 7.77
C ALA A 381 13.40 0.15 6.96
N LEU A 382 12.95 0.14 5.69
CA LEU A 382 12.91 1.33 4.85
C LEU A 382 11.85 2.31 5.34
N GLU A 383 10.69 1.80 5.74
CA GLU A 383 9.58 2.55 6.32
C GLU A 383 10.00 3.22 7.62
N VAL A 384 10.63 2.48 8.54
CA VAL A 384 11.16 3.02 9.79
C VAL A 384 12.16 4.15 9.53
N TYR A 385 13.16 3.92 8.65
CA TYR A 385 14.11 4.96 8.28
C TYR A 385 13.43 6.19 7.68
N TYR A 386 12.49 5.98 6.76
CA TYR A 386 11.78 7.07 6.10
C TYR A 386 10.96 7.91 7.11
N TRP A 387 10.29 7.25 8.06
CA TRP A 387 9.52 7.94 9.08
C TRP A 387 10.40 8.68 10.09
N SER A 388 11.47 8.05 10.58
CA SER A 388 12.35 8.64 11.59
C SER A 388 13.31 9.69 11.01
N MET A 389 13.82 9.44 9.80
CA MET A 389 14.97 10.13 9.20
C MET A 389 16.20 10.13 10.11
N ASP A 390 16.36 9.08 10.93
CA ASP A 390 17.45 8.91 11.89
C ASP A 390 18.64 8.16 11.28
N GLU A 391 19.86 8.53 11.68
CA GLU A 391 21.09 7.90 11.20
C GLU A 391 21.20 6.42 11.63
N GLN A 392 20.72 6.05 12.81
CA GLN A 392 20.74 4.66 13.28
C GLN A 392 19.84 3.78 12.41
N ASP A 393 18.68 4.31 12.01
CA ASP A 393 17.76 3.60 11.14
C ASP A 393 18.27 3.52 9.70
N ALA A 394 18.96 4.56 9.23
CA ALA A 394 19.60 4.58 7.91
C ALA A 394 20.58 3.40 7.73
N MET A 395 21.28 3.00 8.78
CA MET A 395 22.25 1.88 8.74
C MET A 395 21.62 0.55 8.29
N ARG A 396 20.30 0.37 8.43
CA ARG A 396 19.60 -0.84 8.00
C ARG A 396 19.34 -0.88 6.49
N VAL A 397 19.41 0.26 5.81
CA VAL A 397 18.96 0.43 4.41
C VAL A 397 19.97 1.09 3.48
N LEU A 398 21.22 1.26 3.89
CA LEU A 398 22.28 1.88 3.06
C LEU A 398 22.54 1.15 1.71
N ASN A 399 22.13 -0.11 1.61
CA ASN A 399 22.27 -0.89 0.38
C ASN A 399 21.12 -0.71 -0.62
N ASP A 400 20.01 -0.07 -0.22
CA ASP A 400 18.91 0.26 -1.12
C ASP A 400 19.35 1.30 -2.16
N ASP A 401 19.07 1.06 -3.44
CA ASP A 401 19.59 1.89 -4.52
C ASP A 401 18.97 3.29 -4.58
N TRP A 402 17.72 3.44 -4.13
CA TRP A 402 17.10 4.75 -3.99
C TRP A 402 17.70 5.52 -2.81
N VAL A 403 17.98 4.85 -1.69
CA VAL A 403 18.70 5.47 -0.56
C VAL A 403 20.12 5.88 -0.96
N LYS A 404 20.84 5.06 -1.74
CA LYS A 404 22.14 5.44 -2.32
C LYS A 404 22.01 6.68 -3.20
N TYR A 405 21.00 6.73 -4.06
CA TYR A 405 20.72 7.90 -4.90
C TYR A 405 20.48 9.17 -4.06
N LEU A 406 19.60 9.10 -3.05
CA LEU A 406 19.31 10.23 -2.16
C LEU A 406 20.56 10.72 -1.40
N ASN A 407 21.52 9.83 -1.14
CA ASN A 407 22.81 10.14 -0.52
C ASN A 407 23.89 10.58 -1.54
N GLY A 408 23.57 10.65 -2.83
CA GLY A 408 24.49 11.04 -3.90
C GLY A 408 25.50 9.95 -4.30
N LEU A 409 25.27 8.70 -3.90
CA LEU A 409 26.13 7.54 -4.20
C LEU A 409 25.72 6.77 -5.45
N ASN A 410 24.54 7.06 -6.01
CA ASN A 410 24.05 6.46 -7.26
C ASN A 410 23.40 7.54 -8.17
N PRO A 411 24.17 8.47 -8.75
CA PRO A 411 23.61 9.64 -9.47
C PRO A 411 22.86 9.29 -10.76
N ASP A 412 23.17 8.15 -11.40
CA ASP A 412 22.56 7.72 -12.66
C ASP A 412 21.22 6.99 -12.46
N TYR A 413 20.90 6.63 -11.20
CA TYR A 413 19.67 5.93 -10.80
C TYR A 413 18.38 6.42 -11.45
N PRO A 414 18.10 7.74 -11.55
CA PRO A 414 16.83 8.20 -12.12
C PRO A 414 16.63 7.77 -13.58
N VAL A 415 17.68 7.86 -14.40
CA VAL A 415 17.61 7.49 -15.82
C VAL A 415 17.59 5.98 -15.97
N GLU A 416 18.40 5.25 -15.20
CA GLU A 416 18.42 3.79 -15.23
C GLU A 416 17.07 3.19 -14.82
N ALA A 417 16.50 3.63 -13.69
CA ALA A 417 15.22 3.13 -13.20
C ALA A 417 14.06 3.44 -14.15
N LEU A 418 13.99 4.66 -14.72
CA LEU A 418 12.95 5.00 -15.69
C LEU A 418 13.06 4.18 -16.99
N ASN A 419 14.26 3.84 -17.44
CA ASN A 419 14.42 2.96 -18.61
C ASN A 419 13.99 1.51 -18.29
N LEU A 420 14.32 1.00 -17.10
CA LEU A 420 13.85 -0.32 -16.66
C LEU A 420 12.32 -0.38 -16.61
N ASP A 421 11.65 0.68 -16.19
CA ASP A 421 10.18 0.73 -16.21
C ASP A 421 9.61 0.70 -17.64
N PHE A 422 10.31 1.25 -18.64
CA PHE A 422 9.90 1.10 -20.04
C PHE A 422 10.06 -0.33 -20.54
N ASP A 423 11.16 -0.98 -20.19
CA ASP A 423 11.40 -2.39 -20.54
C ASP A 423 10.34 -3.30 -19.89
N GLU A 424 10.04 -3.07 -18.62
CA GLU A 424 8.99 -3.78 -17.87
C GLU A 424 7.60 -3.54 -18.48
N LEU A 425 7.25 -2.28 -18.78
CA LEU A 425 5.98 -1.96 -19.43
C LEU A 425 5.84 -2.67 -20.78
N HIS A 426 6.92 -2.71 -21.57
CA HIS A 426 6.91 -3.40 -22.84
C HIS A 426 6.71 -4.91 -22.67
N ALA A 427 7.42 -5.55 -21.74
CA ALA A 427 7.28 -6.97 -21.43
C ALA A 427 5.85 -7.33 -21.01
N ARG A 428 5.23 -6.51 -20.14
CA ARG A 428 3.81 -6.69 -19.76
C ARG A 428 2.86 -6.60 -20.95
N LEU A 429 3.10 -5.66 -21.86
CA LEU A 429 2.28 -5.54 -23.08
C LEU A 429 2.46 -6.73 -24.03
N GLU A 430 3.68 -7.26 -24.16
CA GLU A 430 3.92 -8.48 -24.93
C GLU A 430 3.16 -9.67 -24.33
N GLU A 431 3.16 -9.81 -23.00
CA GLU A 431 2.38 -10.83 -22.30
C GLU A 431 0.88 -10.66 -22.54
N MET A 432 0.35 -9.44 -22.41
CA MET A 432 -1.05 -9.13 -22.71
C MET A 432 -1.44 -9.48 -24.15
N TRP A 433 -0.60 -9.15 -25.13
CA TRP A 433 -0.92 -9.43 -26.53
C TRP A 433 -0.83 -10.93 -26.86
N ALA A 434 -0.06 -11.68 -26.09
CA ALA A 434 0.07 -13.13 -26.21
C ALA A 434 -0.96 -13.90 -25.39
N ASP A 435 -1.70 -13.26 -24.48
CA ASP A 435 -2.72 -13.92 -23.67
C ASP A 435 -3.92 -14.32 -24.54
N GLU A 436 -4.08 -15.63 -24.73
CA GLU A 436 -5.21 -16.24 -25.43
C GLU A 436 -6.30 -16.75 -24.48
N ALA A 437 -6.15 -16.55 -23.15
CA ALA A 437 -7.14 -16.98 -22.18
C ALA A 437 -8.48 -16.29 -22.39
N THR A 438 -9.55 -17.02 -22.09
CA THR A 438 -10.91 -16.49 -22.09
C THR A 438 -11.39 -16.34 -20.66
N ALA A 439 -12.52 -15.66 -20.44
CA ALA A 439 -13.13 -15.58 -19.12
C ALA A 439 -13.41 -16.95 -18.48
N ASP A 440 -13.58 -18.01 -19.27
CA ASP A 440 -13.82 -19.37 -18.77
C ASP A 440 -12.53 -20.11 -18.36
N THR A 441 -11.36 -19.62 -18.78
CA THR A 441 -10.05 -20.26 -18.57
C THR A 441 -9.06 -19.36 -17.85
N ARG A 442 -9.52 -18.23 -17.31
CA ARG A 442 -8.70 -17.22 -16.63
C ARG A 442 -9.05 -17.16 -15.14
N MET A 443 -8.05 -17.24 -14.28
CA MET A 443 -8.13 -16.92 -12.84
C MET A 443 -8.01 -15.41 -12.64
N SER A 444 -8.49 -14.89 -11.50
CA SER A 444 -8.51 -13.45 -11.24
C SER A 444 -7.11 -12.83 -11.11
N ASP A 445 -6.12 -13.61 -10.71
CA ASP A 445 -4.74 -13.21 -10.50
C ASP A 445 -3.87 -13.29 -11.75
N ASP A 446 -4.27 -14.08 -12.76
CA ASP A 446 -3.52 -14.26 -14.02
C ASP A 446 -3.03 -12.92 -14.63
N PRO A 447 -3.82 -11.83 -14.70
CA PRO A 447 -3.37 -10.58 -15.31
C PRO A 447 -2.71 -9.60 -14.32
N ASN A 448 -2.54 -9.97 -13.04
CA ASN A 448 -1.98 -9.06 -12.03
C ASN A 448 -0.54 -8.64 -12.34
N THR A 449 0.28 -9.53 -12.91
CA THR A 449 1.65 -9.21 -13.36
C THR A 449 1.65 -8.37 -14.64
N ILE A 450 0.55 -8.39 -15.40
CA ILE A 450 0.38 -7.70 -16.69
C ILE A 450 -0.10 -6.26 -16.49
N ASN A 451 -0.73 -5.92 -15.35
CA ASN A 451 -1.24 -4.58 -15.05
C ASN A 451 -0.19 -3.48 -15.38
N PRO A 452 -0.47 -2.53 -16.29
CA PRO A 452 0.53 -1.60 -16.82
C PRO A 452 0.89 -0.44 -15.88
N ALA A 453 0.20 -0.28 -14.74
CA ALA A 453 0.43 0.84 -13.82
C ALA A 453 1.62 0.60 -12.86
N ILE A 454 2.84 0.75 -13.39
CA ILE A 454 4.12 0.62 -12.66
C ILE A 454 4.50 2.00 -12.09
N THR A 455 4.21 2.24 -10.81
CA THR A 455 4.29 3.60 -10.22
C THR A 455 5.39 3.76 -9.18
N GLU A 456 6.16 2.71 -8.91
CA GLU A 456 7.13 2.61 -7.83
C GLU A 456 8.27 3.62 -8.02
N THR A 457 8.93 3.59 -9.18
CA THR A 457 10.02 4.51 -9.53
C THR A 457 9.54 5.96 -9.53
N LEU A 458 8.38 6.24 -10.14
CA LEU A 458 7.81 7.59 -10.17
C LEU A 458 7.46 8.09 -8.76
N THR A 459 6.94 7.22 -7.89
CA THR A 459 6.67 7.57 -6.49
C THR A 459 7.96 7.94 -5.74
N LYS A 460 9.04 7.18 -5.95
CA LYS A 460 10.36 7.45 -5.36
C LYS A 460 10.97 8.75 -5.90
N LEU A 461 11.01 8.91 -7.22
CA LEU A 461 11.71 10.01 -7.90
C LEU A 461 10.91 11.32 -7.87
N MET A 462 9.60 11.29 -8.13
CA MET A 462 8.80 12.52 -8.16
C MET A 462 8.42 12.96 -6.76
N LEU A 463 7.96 12.04 -5.91
CA LEU A 463 7.34 12.39 -4.63
C LEU A 463 8.32 12.33 -3.45
N GLY A 464 9.49 11.72 -3.65
CA GLY A 464 10.37 11.36 -2.54
C GLY A 464 9.62 10.45 -1.56
N GLY A 465 8.87 9.47 -2.07
CA GLY A 465 7.92 8.68 -1.28
C GLY A 465 8.15 7.17 -1.35
N LEU A 466 7.50 6.48 -0.42
CA LEU A 466 7.46 5.02 -0.35
C LEU A 466 6.37 4.50 -1.29
N PRO A 467 6.70 3.61 -2.24
CA PRO A 467 5.68 2.92 -3.03
C PRO A 467 4.76 2.12 -2.12
N THR A 468 3.45 2.18 -2.38
CA THR A 468 2.45 1.46 -1.57
C THR A 468 2.25 0.01 -2.03
N GLY A 469 2.47 -0.26 -3.32
CA GLY A 469 2.33 -1.58 -3.92
C GLY A 469 1.01 -2.27 -3.56
N ARG A 470 1.08 -3.60 -3.43
CA ARG A 470 -0.04 -4.48 -3.05
C ARG A 470 -0.33 -4.52 -1.55
N VAL A 471 0.49 -3.86 -0.72
CA VAL A 471 0.38 -4.02 0.74
C VAL A 471 -0.84 -3.31 1.32
N GLY A 472 -1.38 -2.30 0.64
CA GLY A 472 -2.58 -1.57 1.07
C GLY A 472 -2.34 -0.55 2.19
N GLY A 473 -1.20 0.15 2.16
CA GLY A 473 -0.88 1.24 3.09
C GLY A 473 -1.26 2.64 2.59
N PRO A 474 -1.22 3.68 3.45
CA PRO A 474 -1.31 5.06 2.99
C PRO A 474 -0.07 5.46 2.18
N LEU A 475 -0.18 6.51 1.38
CA LEU A 475 0.99 7.07 0.70
C LEU A 475 1.81 7.93 1.68
N HIS A 476 3.02 7.49 1.98
CA HIS A 476 4.02 8.30 2.67
C HIS A 476 4.96 8.94 1.65
N CYS A 477 4.80 10.23 1.39
CA CYS A 477 5.69 10.97 0.49
C CYS A 477 6.12 12.31 1.06
N ARG A 478 7.18 12.89 0.51
CA ARG A 478 7.70 14.18 0.96
C ARG A 478 7.04 15.33 0.22
N LEU A 479 6.76 15.15 -1.08
CA LEU A 479 6.11 16.13 -1.94
C LEU A 479 4.97 15.52 -2.74
N ARG A 480 4.03 16.37 -3.15
CA ARG A 480 2.94 16.04 -4.06
C ARG A 480 2.61 17.25 -4.94
N TYR A 481 2.10 17.00 -6.14
CA TYR A 481 1.87 18.04 -7.15
C TYR A 481 0.42 18.12 -7.60
N PHE A 482 0.02 19.32 -8.04
CA PHE A 482 -1.28 19.56 -8.65
C PHE A 482 -1.15 20.50 -9.86
N ASP A 483 -2.05 20.30 -10.82
CA ASP A 483 -2.29 21.19 -11.94
C ASP A 483 -3.42 22.17 -11.59
N PRO A 484 -3.10 23.45 -11.29
CA PRO A 484 -4.10 24.45 -10.97
C PRO A 484 -4.87 24.97 -12.18
N GLU A 485 -4.35 24.81 -13.40
CA GLU A 485 -5.00 25.28 -14.62
C GLU A 485 -6.15 24.33 -15.00
N SER A 486 -5.88 23.02 -14.95
CA SER A 486 -6.89 21.97 -15.14
C SER A 486 -7.66 21.63 -13.86
N ARG A 487 -7.24 22.18 -12.71
CA ARG A 487 -7.79 21.90 -11.36
C ARG A 487 -7.89 20.41 -11.05
N ARG A 488 -6.77 19.69 -11.18
CA ARG A 488 -6.69 18.24 -10.95
C ARG A 488 -5.46 17.83 -10.15
N ALA A 489 -5.53 16.63 -9.59
CA ALA A 489 -4.36 15.96 -9.02
C ALA A 489 -3.34 15.60 -10.11
N GLY A 490 -2.07 15.56 -9.71
CA GLY A 490 -0.96 15.23 -10.60
C GLY A 490 -0.15 16.44 -11.03
N ILE A 491 1.10 16.20 -11.42
CA ILE A 491 1.94 17.24 -11.99
C ILE A 491 1.37 17.66 -13.37
N PRO A 492 1.38 18.96 -13.73
CA PRO A 492 0.87 19.42 -15.02
C PRO A 492 1.51 18.72 -16.21
N GLU A 493 0.80 18.72 -17.35
CA GLU A 493 1.38 18.32 -18.63
C GLU A 493 2.65 19.14 -18.93
N ASP A 494 3.65 18.49 -19.51
CA ASP A 494 5.01 19.01 -19.77
C ASP A 494 5.84 19.43 -18.55
N VAL A 495 5.35 19.24 -17.32
CA VAL A 495 6.16 19.50 -16.11
C VAL A 495 6.67 18.18 -15.53
N ALA A 496 7.96 18.13 -15.23
CA ALA A 496 8.62 16.99 -14.60
C ALA A 496 9.22 17.38 -13.23
N ALA A 497 9.29 16.42 -12.30
CA ALA A 497 9.82 16.62 -10.96
C ALA A 497 10.76 15.50 -10.51
N LEU A 498 11.93 15.88 -9.98
CA LEU A 498 12.92 14.92 -9.47
C LEU A 498 13.41 15.31 -8.08
N VAL A 499 13.04 14.54 -7.08
CA VAL A 499 13.57 14.60 -5.71
C VAL A 499 14.93 13.93 -5.66
N SER A 500 15.96 14.69 -5.31
CA SER A 500 17.35 14.23 -5.29
C SER A 500 17.94 14.06 -3.89
N ARG A 501 17.32 14.65 -2.86
CA ARG A 501 17.79 14.56 -1.47
C ARG A 501 16.63 14.65 -0.49
N LEU A 502 16.73 13.90 0.61
CA LEU A 502 15.80 13.93 1.74
C LEU A 502 16.55 14.03 3.07
N SER A 503 16.04 14.83 3.99
CA SER A 503 16.41 14.82 5.41
C SER A 503 15.16 14.87 6.30
N ASN A 504 15.37 14.99 7.61
CA ASN A 504 14.28 15.17 8.58
C ASN A 504 13.52 16.50 8.39
N ASP A 505 14.16 17.56 7.90
CA ASP A 505 13.56 18.90 7.78
C ASP A 505 13.74 19.55 6.41
N GLU A 506 14.30 18.84 5.43
CA GLU A 506 14.60 19.37 4.10
C GLU A 506 14.33 18.34 2.98
N VAL A 507 13.97 18.85 1.79
CA VAL A 507 13.95 18.10 0.52
C VAL A 507 14.56 18.95 -0.58
N THR A 508 15.30 18.32 -1.48
CA THR A 508 15.75 18.96 -2.73
C THR A 508 14.98 18.37 -3.90
N VAL A 509 14.39 19.22 -4.73
CA VAL A 509 13.59 18.84 -5.90
C VAL A 509 13.94 19.71 -7.10
N SER A 510 14.15 19.09 -8.25
CA SER A 510 14.23 19.77 -9.54
C SER A 510 12.85 19.83 -10.18
N LEU A 511 12.44 21.00 -10.68
CA LEU A 511 11.24 21.18 -11.49
C LEU A 511 11.64 21.66 -12.88
N VAL A 512 11.09 21.05 -13.93
CA VAL A 512 11.39 21.39 -15.32
C VAL A 512 10.09 21.48 -16.13
N ASN A 513 9.91 22.57 -16.86
CA ASN A 513 8.94 22.67 -17.94
C ASN A 513 9.63 22.27 -19.26
N VAL A 514 9.25 21.13 -19.83
CA VAL A 514 9.82 20.65 -21.09
C VAL A 514 9.22 21.35 -22.32
N ASN A 515 8.10 22.05 -22.17
CA ASN A 515 7.46 22.82 -23.23
C ASN A 515 8.26 24.09 -23.55
N GLN A 516 8.76 24.21 -24.78
CA GLN A 516 9.65 25.30 -25.19
C GLN A 516 8.91 26.60 -25.55
N THR A 517 7.57 26.57 -25.64
CA THR A 517 6.77 27.70 -26.13
C THR A 517 5.78 28.24 -25.12
N GLU A 518 5.35 27.42 -24.15
CA GLU A 518 4.31 27.79 -23.19
C GLU A 518 4.85 27.73 -21.76
N PRO A 519 4.52 28.73 -20.91
CA PRO A 519 4.77 28.62 -19.48
C PRO A 519 3.83 27.59 -18.85
N LYS A 520 4.22 27.05 -17.70
CA LYS A 520 3.40 26.12 -16.92
C LYS A 520 3.31 26.57 -15.46
N THR A 521 2.20 26.27 -14.82
CA THR A 521 2.00 26.52 -13.40
C THR A 521 1.82 25.20 -12.66
N VAL A 522 2.53 25.00 -11.55
CA VAL A 522 2.39 23.83 -10.69
C VAL A 522 2.19 24.25 -9.24
N ILE A 523 1.33 23.54 -8.50
CA ILE A 523 1.27 23.65 -7.04
C ILE A 523 2.12 22.53 -6.44
N VAL A 524 3.05 22.89 -5.56
CA VAL A 524 3.87 21.96 -4.78
C VAL A 524 3.32 21.89 -3.37
N GLN A 525 2.96 20.70 -2.91
CA GLN A 525 2.46 20.41 -1.57
C GLN A 525 3.46 19.57 -0.78
N GLY A 526 3.60 19.84 0.52
CA GLY A 526 4.35 19.02 1.45
C GLY A 526 3.51 17.86 1.98
N GLY A 527 3.94 16.62 1.73
CA GLY A 527 3.21 15.41 2.10
C GLY A 527 2.05 15.07 1.16
N ALA A 528 1.59 13.81 1.22
CA ALA A 528 0.50 13.31 0.38
C ALA A 528 -0.85 13.96 0.73
N TYR A 529 -1.00 14.35 2.01
CA TYR A 529 -2.22 14.82 2.66
C TYR A 529 -2.06 16.23 3.25
N ALA A 530 -1.12 17.03 2.73
CA ALA A 530 -0.77 18.37 3.23
C ALA A 530 -0.29 18.40 4.70
N GLU A 531 0.15 17.24 5.22
CA GLU A 531 0.55 17.05 6.61
C GLU A 531 1.89 17.71 6.94
N HIS A 532 2.68 18.11 5.94
CA HIS A 532 3.93 18.86 6.15
C HIS A 532 3.72 20.36 5.95
N GLN A 533 4.40 21.19 6.75
CA GLN A 533 4.41 22.64 6.62
C GLN A 533 5.70 23.10 5.93
N ILE A 534 5.60 23.59 4.69
CA ILE A 534 6.74 24.17 3.97
C ILE A 534 7.03 25.54 4.56
N LYS A 535 8.22 25.71 5.15
CA LYS A 535 8.64 26.97 5.78
C LYS A 535 9.22 27.91 4.74
N ASN A 536 10.16 27.41 3.92
CA ASN A 536 10.92 28.23 2.98
C ASN A 536 11.22 27.43 1.71
N ALA A 537 11.25 28.11 0.56
CA ALA A 537 11.78 27.57 -0.69
C ALA A 537 13.03 28.35 -1.08
N ARG A 538 14.11 27.65 -1.44
CA ARG A 538 15.37 28.25 -1.89
C ARG A 538 15.64 27.92 -3.35
N LEU A 539 15.90 28.94 -4.16
CA LEU A 539 16.28 28.84 -5.58
C LEU A 539 17.52 29.70 -5.83
N HIS A 540 18.62 29.12 -6.30
CA HIS A 540 19.88 29.84 -6.58
C HIS A 540 20.36 30.76 -5.43
N GLY A 541 20.21 30.30 -4.18
CA GLY A 541 20.58 31.06 -2.98
C GLY A 541 19.54 32.09 -2.51
N ASN A 542 18.54 32.42 -3.33
CA ASN A 542 17.41 33.26 -2.93
C ASN A 542 16.41 32.45 -2.11
N ILE A 543 16.01 32.97 -0.95
CA ILE A 543 15.08 32.30 -0.04
C ILE A 543 13.74 33.03 -0.10
N VAL A 544 12.68 32.30 -0.40
CA VAL A 544 11.30 32.76 -0.34
C VAL A 544 10.63 32.13 0.87
N SER A 545 10.01 32.97 1.72
CA SER A 545 9.18 32.52 2.83
C SER A 545 7.86 31.97 2.28
N VAL A 546 7.51 30.74 2.67
CA VAL A 546 6.27 30.08 2.24
C VAL A 546 5.27 30.01 3.39
N ASP A 547 5.71 29.41 4.51
CA ASP A 547 4.91 29.10 5.70
C ASP A 547 3.47 28.62 5.39
N SER A 548 3.36 27.59 4.57
CA SER A 548 2.10 27.00 4.11
C SER A 548 2.30 25.51 3.79
N PRO A 549 1.26 24.66 3.80
CA PRO A 549 1.37 23.28 3.33
C PRO A 549 1.71 23.17 1.84
N HIS A 550 1.45 24.23 1.08
CA HIS A 550 1.68 24.29 -0.36
C HIS A 550 1.99 25.70 -0.85
N PHE A 551 2.64 25.80 -2.01
CA PHE A 551 2.91 27.05 -2.72
C PHE A 551 2.86 26.84 -4.23
N THR A 552 2.81 27.94 -4.99
CA THR A 552 2.70 27.90 -6.45
C THR A 552 4.04 28.23 -7.08
N VAL A 553 4.40 27.49 -8.13
CA VAL A 553 5.57 27.74 -8.96
C VAL A 553 5.11 28.01 -10.40
N HIS A 554 5.53 29.14 -10.97
CA HIS A 554 5.44 29.40 -12.40
C HIS A 554 6.78 29.10 -13.06
N LEU A 555 6.74 28.23 -14.07
CA LEU A 555 7.86 27.88 -14.92
C LEU A 555 7.67 28.59 -16.26
N GLY A 556 8.63 29.42 -16.67
CA GLY A 556 8.67 29.96 -18.03
C GLY A 556 8.80 28.86 -19.10
N PRO A 557 8.61 29.19 -20.39
CA PRO A 557 8.86 28.23 -21.47
C PRO A 557 10.28 27.68 -21.42
N GLY A 558 10.42 26.35 -21.41
CA GLY A 558 11.71 25.66 -21.33
C GLY A 558 12.49 25.93 -20.05
N ALA A 559 11.83 26.42 -18.99
CA ALA A 559 12.49 26.80 -17.76
C ALA A 559 12.60 25.63 -16.76
N GLY A 560 13.62 25.69 -15.91
CA GLY A 560 13.77 24.73 -14.84
C GLY A 560 14.73 25.21 -13.75
N GLY A 561 14.64 24.57 -12.59
CA GLY A 561 15.45 24.93 -11.44
C GLY A 561 15.39 23.91 -10.31
N GLU A 562 16.45 23.87 -9.52
CA GLU A 562 16.53 23.08 -8.30
C GLU A 562 16.07 23.91 -7.10
N LEU A 563 15.12 23.37 -6.35
CA LEU A 563 14.55 23.94 -5.15
C LEU A 563 14.97 23.14 -3.93
N THR A 564 15.50 23.82 -2.93
CA THR A 564 15.65 23.26 -1.58
C THR A 564 14.52 23.77 -0.71
N LEU A 565 13.67 22.87 -0.22
CA LEU A 565 12.50 23.21 0.59
C LEU A 565 12.75 22.83 2.05
N LYS A 566 12.79 23.82 2.93
CA LYS A 566 12.81 23.60 4.37
C LYS A 566 11.39 23.42 4.88
N MET A 567 11.14 22.41 5.70
CA MET A 567 9.80 22.10 6.18
C MET A 567 9.78 21.55 7.60
N ARG A 568 8.58 21.55 8.18
CA ARG A 568 8.27 20.77 9.38
C ARG A 568 7.35 19.63 8.99
N ARG A 569 7.81 18.40 9.20
CA ARG A 569 7.02 17.20 8.91
C ARG A 569 5.89 17.05 9.92
N TYR A 570 4.79 16.45 9.48
CA TYR A 570 3.62 16.12 10.31
C TYR A 570 3.12 17.30 11.18
N ALA A 571 3.20 18.51 10.64
CA ALA A 571 2.84 19.75 11.33
C ALA A 571 1.33 20.04 11.27
N ASN A 572 0.64 19.47 10.29
CA ASN A 572 -0.77 19.69 10.01
C ASN A 572 -1.53 18.37 10.09
N GLN A 573 -2.83 18.44 10.40
CA GLN A 573 -3.68 17.26 10.32
C GLN A 573 -3.87 16.85 8.85
N PRO A 574 -3.77 15.56 8.51
CA PRO A 574 -3.85 15.09 7.13
C PRO A 574 -5.24 15.36 6.54
N THR A 575 -5.28 15.80 5.29
CA THR A 575 -6.50 16.00 4.52
C THR A 575 -6.30 15.63 3.06
N PHE A 576 -7.35 15.12 2.42
CA PHE A 576 -7.36 14.97 0.96
C PHE A 576 -7.75 16.25 0.21
N SER A 577 -8.08 17.34 0.91
CA SER A 577 -8.52 18.58 0.28
C SER A 577 -7.49 19.11 -0.72
N PHE A 578 -7.97 19.46 -1.91
CA PHE A 578 -7.13 20.07 -2.93
C PHE A 578 -6.84 21.54 -2.61
N PRO A 579 -5.71 22.08 -3.09
CA PRO A 579 -5.24 23.42 -2.72
C PRO A 579 -5.97 24.58 -3.47
N TRP A 580 -7.29 24.51 -3.69
CA TRP A 580 -8.09 25.57 -4.32
C TRP A 580 -9.55 25.66 -3.88
#